data_AF-A0A836CBP0-F1
#
_entry.id   AF-A0A836CBP0-F1
#
_cell.length_a   1.000
_cell.length_b   1.000
_cell.length_c   1.000
_cell.angle_alpha   90.00
_cell.angle_beta   90.00
_cell.angle_gamma   90.00
#
_symmetry.space_group_name_H-M   'P 1'
#
loop_
_entity.id
_entity.type
_entity.pdbx_description
1 polymer ?
#
loop_
_entity_poly.entity_id
_entity_poly.type
_entity_poly.pdbx_seq_one_letter_code
_entity_poly.pdbx_strand_id
1 'polypeptide(L)'
;MQDAVCYTFRGAHEAPFVHSNAQFDTAYSNLPPVVVGPVRLTPTTTPFTCFWMKHVSRRTHGGMQCIPPPLPVPPDTYNTWCGLRAERLLGKYEYSQAKVDRMIFHNSVLVDHNADCLNFQLQWQAQIIQRPGVLSGVAIVTQGKQGCRKTVYVDEFFGALVVGRRFFSACNAKTAFGHFNAKQNGKVLVSLPE
;
A
#
# COMPACT_ATOMS: atom_id res chain seq x y z
N MET A 1 -3.86 37.57 -9.98
CA MET A 1 -4.08 36.20 -9.46
C MET A 1 -4.94 35.49 -10.48
N GLN A 2 -4.33 34.75 -11.41
CA GLN A 2 -5.10 33.89 -12.31
C GLN A 2 -5.31 32.57 -11.61
N ASP A 3 -6.59 32.17 -11.51
CA ASP A 3 -7.03 30.93 -10.91
C ASP A 3 -6.25 29.75 -11.48
N ALA A 4 -5.38 29.17 -10.65
CA ALA A 4 -4.71 27.93 -10.96
C ALA A 4 -5.78 26.83 -10.96
N VAL A 5 -6.33 26.53 -12.12
CA VAL A 5 -7.16 25.35 -12.35
C VAL A 5 -6.28 24.14 -12.05
N CYS A 6 -6.35 23.65 -10.82
CA CYS A 6 -5.65 22.45 -10.40
C CYS A 6 -6.34 21.26 -11.09
N TYR A 7 -5.74 20.78 -12.18
CA TYR A 7 -6.17 19.55 -12.82
C TYR A 7 -5.78 18.36 -11.93
N THR A 8 -6.58 18.04 -10.92
CA THR A 8 -6.50 16.74 -10.25
C THR A 8 -7.16 15.71 -11.14
N PHE A 9 -6.38 14.97 -11.91
CA PHE A 9 -6.88 13.84 -12.69
C PHE A 9 -7.25 12.71 -11.71
N ARG A 10 -8.50 12.68 -11.24
CA ARG A 10 -9.09 11.51 -10.58
C ARG A 10 -9.55 10.51 -11.63
N GLY A 11 -8.59 9.92 -12.35
CA GLY A 11 -8.86 8.74 -13.16
C GLY A 11 -9.00 7.52 -12.25
N ALA A 12 -10.07 6.75 -12.42
CA ALA A 12 -10.34 5.50 -11.68
C ALA A 12 -9.36 4.35 -12.00
N HIS A 13 -8.35 4.60 -12.85
CA HIS A 13 -7.31 3.67 -13.24
C HIS A 13 -5.95 4.16 -12.69
N GLU A 14 -5.17 3.23 -12.12
CA GLU A 14 -3.82 3.53 -11.65
C GLU A 14 -2.99 4.12 -12.80
N ALA A 15 -2.45 5.32 -12.58
CA ALA A 15 -1.59 5.96 -13.56
C ALA A 15 -0.40 5.04 -13.89
N PRO A 16 -0.04 4.89 -15.19
CA PRO A 16 1.07 4.05 -15.58
C PRO A 16 2.37 4.55 -14.94
N PHE A 17 3.18 3.62 -14.42
CA PHE A 17 4.52 3.96 -13.94
C PHE A 17 5.43 4.20 -15.13
N VAL A 18 6.08 5.36 -15.16
CA VAL A 18 6.84 5.86 -16.30
C VAL A 18 8.30 6.06 -15.88
N HIS A 19 9.24 5.53 -16.66
CA HIS A 19 10.67 5.58 -16.34
C HIS A 19 11.45 6.56 -17.22
N SER A 20 10.85 7.13 -18.26
CA SER A 20 11.50 8.09 -19.16
C SER A 20 10.53 9.15 -19.69
N ASN A 21 11.05 10.29 -20.13
CA ASN A 21 10.22 11.34 -20.73
C ASN A 21 9.49 10.85 -21.99
N ALA A 22 10.12 10.00 -22.81
CA ALA A 22 9.47 9.43 -24.00
C ALA A 22 8.28 8.51 -23.62
N GLN A 23 8.43 7.73 -22.55
CA GLN A 23 7.31 6.94 -22.02
C GLN A 23 6.21 7.82 -21.42
N PHE A 24 6.57 8.96 -20.82
CA PHE A 24 5.62 9.93 -20.29
C PHE A 24 4.77 10.52 -21.41
N ASP A 25 5.43 10.99 -22.47
CA ASP A 25 4.77 11.55 -23.65
C ASP A 25 3.85 10.51 -24.32
N THR A 26 4.30 9.27 -24.41
CA THR A 26 3.49 8.17 -24.97
C THR A 26 2.27 7.86 -24.09
N ALA A 27 2.47 7.72 -22.79
CA ALA A 27 1.44 7.34 -21.83
C ALA A 27 0.31 8.38 -21.70
N TYR A 28 0.65 9.66 -21.87
CA TYR A 28 -0.29 10.78 -21.74
C TYR A 28 -0.61 11.46 -23.08
N SER A 29 -0.28 10.82 -24.21
CA SER A 29 -0.56 11.30 -25.56
C SER A 29 -2.06 11.45 -25.85
N ASN A 30 -2.90 10.73 -25.11
CA ASN A 30 -4.35 10.77 -25.21
C ASN A 30 -4.99 12.01 -24.53
N LEU A 31 -4.21 12.77 -23.75
CA LEU A 31 -4.73 13.97 -23.08
C LEU A 31 -4.79 15.16 -24.04
N PRO A 32 -5.86 15.98 -23.96
CA PRO A 32 -5.99 17.13 -24.84
C PRO A 32 -4.84 18.13 -24.59
N PRO A 33 -4.33 18.77 -25.65
CA PRO A 33 -3.28 19.75 -25.51
C PRO A 33 -3.80 21.00 -24.76
N VAL A 34 -2.91 21.64 -24.02
CA VAL A 34 -3.22 22.80 -23.19
C VAL A 34 -3.03 24.06 -24.01
N VAL A 35 -4.05 24.92 -24.02
CA VAL A 35 -3.99 26.25 -24.63
C VAL A 35 -3.32 27.21 -23.65
N VAL A 36 -2.19 27.79 -24.06
CA VAL A 36 -1.39 28.69 -23.23
C VAL A 36 -1.28 30.04 -23.94
N GLY A 37 -1.74 31.10 -23.29
CA GLY A 37 -1.63 32.46 -23.80
C GLY A 37 -2.62 33.44 -23.16
N PRO A 38 -2.35 34.76 -23.18
CA PRO A 38 -3.31 35.76 -22.76
C PRO A 38 -4.46 35.83 -23.77
N VAL A 39 -5.68 36.10 -23.29
CA VAL A 39 -6.94 36.18 -24.09
C VAL A 39 -6.84 37.13 -25.30
N ARG A 40 -5.85 38.03 -25.32
CA ARG A 40 -5.65 39.07 -26.35
C ARG A 40 -4.64 38.72 -27.45
N LEU A 41 -3.92 37.59 -27.36
CA LEU A 41 -2.97 37.13 -28.39
C LEU A 41 -3.45 35.80 -28.99
N THR A 42 -2.94 35.44 -30.17
CA THR A 42 -3.21 34.14 -30.79
C THR A 42 -2.84 33.02 -29.82
N PRO A 43 -3.82 32.20 -29.39
CA PRO A 43 -3.58 31.16 -28.40
C PRO A 43 -2.59 30.12 -28.96
N THR A 44 -1.53 29.82 -28.21
CA THR A 44 -0.56 28.79 -28.57
C THR A 44 -0.95 27.48 -27.89
N THR A 45 -1.10 26.42 -28.68
CA THR A 45 -1.45 25.09 -28.19
C THR A 45 -0.17 24.30 -27.90
N THR A 46 -0.05 23.73 -26.70
CA THR A 46 1.10 22.92 -26.29
C THR A 46 0.66 21.54 -25.80
N PRO A 47 1.43 20.46 -26.08
CA PRO A 47 1.14 19.15 -25.52
C PRO A 47 1.08 19.20 -23.99
N PHE A 48 0.14 18.45 -23.39
CA PHE A 48 -0.04 18.40 -21.94
C PHE A 48 1.25 18.06 -21.20
N THR A 49 2.03 17.10 -21.71
CA THR A 49 3.27 16.66 -21.06
C THR A 49 4.33 17.76 -21.05
N CYS A 50 4.50 18.48 -22.17
CA CYS A 50 5.37 19.65 -22.25
C CYS A 50 4.94 20.76 -21.28
N PHE A 51 3.63 21.01 -21.16
CA PHE A 51 3.08 21.98 -20.22
C PHE A 51 3.35 21.56 -18.77
N TRP A 52 3.02 20.32 -18.41
CA TRP A 52 3.21 19.75 -17.08
C TRP A 52 4.67 19.78 -16.64
N MET A 53 5.60 19.42 -17.53
CA MET A 53 7.04 19.40 -17.24
C MET A 53 7.61 20.78 -16.90
N LYS A 54 6.99 21.85 -17.41
CA LYS A 54 7.38 23.25 -17.17
C LYS A 54 6.57 23.92 -16.06
N HIS A 55 5.57 23.23 -15.50
CA HIS A 55 4.65 23.83 -14.56
C HIS A 55 5.33 24.15 -13.22
N VAL A 56 5.22 25.39 -12.76
CA VAL A 56 5.89 25.89 -11.54
C VAL A 56 5.48 25.14 -10.26
N SER A 57 4.24 24.64 -10.20
CA SER A 57 3.74 23.86 -9.06
C SER A 57 3.99 22.35 -9.19
N ARG A 58 4.77 21.90 -10.18
CA ARG A 58 5.08 20.47 -10.34
C ARG A 58 5.93 20.01 -9.16
N ARG A 59 5.47 18.97 -8.46
CA ARG A 59 6.25 18.34 -7.38
C ARG A 59 7.36 17.50 -7.97
N THR A 60 8.58 17.66 -7.47
CA THR A 60 9.75 16.88 -7.85
C THR A 60 10.44 16.44 -6.56
N HIS A 61 10.80 15.17 -6.50
CA HIS A 61 11.46 14.54 -5.35
C HIS A 61 12.67 13.77 -5.88
N GLY A 62 13.77 13.73 -5.14
CA GLY A 62 14.99 12.99 -5.49
C GLY A 62 14.81 11.47 -5.52
N GLY A 63 13.79 10.95 -4.83
CA GLY A 63 13.47 9.52 -4.87
C GLY A 63 12.07 9.17 -4.37
N MET A 64 11.73 7.90 -4.51
CA MET A 64 10.46 7.33 -4.06
C MET A 64 10.73 6.11 -3.17
N GLN A 65 10.19 6.11 -1.95
CA GLN A 65 10.36 5.01 -1.00
C GLN A 65 9.05 4.73 -0.26
N CYS A 66 8.88 3.50 0.23
CA CYS A 66 7.75 3.13 1.06
C CYS A 66 8.14 3.24 2.54
N ILE A 67 7.72 4.32 3.20
CA ILE A 67 8.12 4.67 4.58
C ILE A 67 6.89 4.62 5.49
N PRO A 68 6.57 3.45 6.07
CA PRO A 68 5.49 3.32 7.06
C PRO A 68 5.78 4.04 8.39
N PRO A 69 4.75 4.50 9.12
CA PRO A 69 4.91 5.04 10.46
C PRO A 69 5.46 3.96 11.42
N PRO A 70 6.28 4.32 12.43
CA PRO A 70 6.63 5.67 12.85
C PRO A 70 7.91 6.24 12.21
N LEU A 71 8.39 5.67 11.10
CA LEU A 71 9.65 6.11 10.49
C LEU A 71 9.53 7.55 9.94
N PRO A 72 10.55 8.40 10.15
CA PRO A 72 10.55 9.76 9.62
C PRO A 72 10.73 9.74 8.10
N VAL A 73 9.96 10.56 7.39
CA VAL A 73 10.05 10.71 5.93
C VAL A 73 11.10 11.78 5.60
N PRO A 74 12.15 11.46 4.82
CA PRO A 74 13.13 12.45 4.38
C PRO A 74 12.49 13.53 3.50
N PRO A 75 12.92 14.82 3.58
CA PRO A 75 12.29 15.92 2.85
C PRO A 75 12.27 15.76 1.31
N ASP A 76 13.30 15.12 0.75
CA ASP A 76 13.47 14.93 -0.69
C ASP A 76 12.95 13.56 -1.19
N THR A 77 12.19 12.85 -0.38
CA THR A 77 11.67 11.52 -0.72
C THR A 77 10.15 11.50 -0.75
N TYR A 78 9.60 11.04 -1.86
CA TYR A 78 8.17 10.78 -1.97
C TYR A 78 7.81 9.49 -1.21
N ASN A 79 7.02 9.62 -0.14
CA ASN A 79 6.53 8.48 0.60
C ASN A 79 5.35 7.81 -0.12
N THR A 80 5.53 6.54 -0.47
CA THR A 80 4.48 5.71 -1.11
C THR A 80 3.61 4.96 -0.12
N TRP A 81 3.86 5.07 1.19
CA TRP A 81 2.99 4.50 2.21
C TRP A 81 1.61 5.13 2.14
N CYS A 82 0.56 4.31 2.06
CA CYS A 82 -0.82 4.75 1.87
C CYS A 82 -1.79 4.14 2.89
N GLY A 83 -1.24 3.76 4.05
CA GLY A 83 -1.97 3.12 5.13
C GLY A 83 -2.26 1.63 4.91
N LEU A 84 -2.84 1.03 5.94
CA LEU A 84 -3.38 -0.33 5.92
C LEU A 84 -4.80 -0.32 5.34
N ARG A 85 -5.31 -1.49 4.94
CA ARG A 85 -6.69 -1.59 4.47
C ARG A 85 -7.68 -1.32 5.61
N ALA A 86 -7.41 -1.84 6.81
CA ALA A 86 -8.25 -1.64 7.98
C ALA A 86 -8.46 -0.15 8.33
N GLU A 87 -7.42 0.69 8.17
CA GLU A 87 -7.51 2.13 8.42
C GLU A 87 -8.57 2.81 7.52
N ARG A 88 -8.78 2.31 6.31
CA ARG A 88 -9.78 2.84 5.35
C ARG A 88 -11.21 2.39 5.65
N LEU A 89 -11.37 1.49 6.63
CA LEU A 89 -12.67 0.99 7.10
C LEU A 89 -13.09 1.65 8.42
N LEU A 90 -12.21 2.43 9.06
CA LEU A 90 -12.55 3.20 10.25
C LEU A 90 -13.74 4.11 9.97
N GLY A 91 -14.72 4.10 10.87
CA GLY A 91 -15.97 4.87 10.75
C GLY A 91 -17.01 4.29 9.79
N LYS A 92 -16.72 3.19 9.06
CA LYS A 92 -17.70 2.53 8.17
C LYS A 92 -18.52 1.43 8.86
N TYR A 93 -18.05 0.96 10.00
CA TYR A 93 -18.68 -0.10 10.76
C TYR A 93 -18.73 0.29 12.23
N GLU A 94 -19.82 -0.09 12.88
CA GLU A 94 -19.95 0.05 14.33
C GLU A 94 -19.13 -1.01 15.05
N TYR A 95 -18.56 -0.59 16.17
CA TYR A 95 -17.85 -1.48 17.08
C TYR A 95 -18.80 -2.55 17.63
N SER A 96 -18.33 -3.79 17.70
CA SER A 96 -19.09 -4.91 18.26
C SER A 96 -18.16 -5.85 19.01
N GLN A 97 -18.27 -5.86 20.34
CA GLN A 97 -17.49 -6.74 21.21
C GLN A 97 -17.68 -8.22 20.81
N ALA A 98 -18.90 -8.64 20.50
CA ALA A 98 -19.18 -10.02 20.07
C ALA A 98 -18.42 -10.44 18.78
N LYS A 99 -18.18 -9.51 17.85
CA LYS A 99 -17.36 -9.77 16.65
C LYS A 99 -15.87 -9.86 17.00
N VAL A 100 -15.41 -9.02 17.91
CA VAL A 100 -14.04 -9.05 18.44
C VAL A 100 -13.79 -10.37 19.17
N ASP A 101 -14.70 -10.78 20.06
CA ASP A 101 -14.60 -12.04 20.81
C ASP A 101 -14.56 -13.25 19.89
N ARG A 102 -15.36 -13.25 18.81
CA ARG A 102 -15.32 -14.31 17.80
C ARG A 102 -13.96 -14.39 17.10
N MET A 103 -13.33 -13.25 16.84
CA MET A 103 -12.00 -13.19 16.22
C MET A 103 -10.90 -13.63 17.21
N ILE A 104 -11.01 -13.26 18.48
CA ILE A 104 -10.11 -13.75 19.55
C ILE A 104 -10.28 -15.26 19.72
N PHE A 105 -11.51 -15.77 19.70
CA PHE A 105 -11.78 -17.20 19.76
C PHE A 105 -11.16 -17.95 18.58
N HIS A 106 -11.26 -17.43 17.36
CA HIS A 106 -10.59 -18.07 16.22
C HIS A 106 -9.06 -18.08 16.39
N ASN A 107 -8.45 -17.01 16.91
CA ASN A 107 -7.03 -17.02 17.23
C ASN A 107 -6.71 -18.08 18.30
N SER A 108 -7.54 -18.20 19.34
CA SER A 108 -7.31 -19.15 20.42
C SER A 108 -7.32 -20.59 19.90
N VAL A 109 -8.22 -20.93 18.96
CA VAL A 109 -8.23 -22.23 18.28
C VAL A 109 -6.92 -22.50 17.50
N LEU A 110 -6.31 -21.48 16.88
CA LEU A 110 -5.06 -21.66 16.11
C LEU A 110 -3.85 -21.99 16.99
N VAL A 111 -3.90 -21.58 18.26
CA VAL A 111 -2.84 -21.81 19.25
C VAL A 111 -3.25 -22.86 20.30
N ASP A 112 -4.23 -23.70 19.98
CA ASP A 112 -4.74 -24.77 20.86
C ASP A 112 -5.16 -24.27 22.26
N HIS A 113 -5.81 -23.10 22.28
CA HIS A 113 -6.27 -22.39 23.47
C HIS A 113 -5.16 -22.05 24.48
N ASN A 114 -3.89 -22.11 24.09
CA ASN A 114 -2.79 -21.68 24.93
C ASN A 114 -2.81 -20.14 25.09
N ALA A 115 -2.99 -19.68 26.32
CA ALA A 115 -3.15 -18.27 26.64
C ALA A 115 -1.89 -17.44 26.31
N ASP A 116 -0.69 -17.98 26.57
CA ASP A 116 0.58 -17.28 26.33
C ASP A 116 0.83 -17.12 24.82
N CYS A 117 0.63 -18.20 24.05
CA CYS A 117 0.72 -18.16 22.59
C CYS A 117 -0.32 -17.22 21.98
N LEU A 118 -1.55 -17.23 22.51
CA LEU A 118 -2.62 -16.32 22.05
C LEU A 118 -2.23 -14.86 22.28
N ASN A 119 -1.77 -14.54 23.48
CA ASN A 119 -1.35 -13.19 23.83
C ASN A 119 -0.17 -12.74 22.95
N PHE A 120 0.82 -13.60 22.76
CA PHE A 120 1.95 -13.32 21.89
C PHE A 120 1.52 -13.05 20.44
N GLN A 121 0.66 -13.91 19.89
CA GLN A 121 0.14 -13.75 18.52
C GLN A 121 -0.65 -12.45 18.35
N LEU A 122 -1.50 -12.09 19.32
CA LEU A 122 -2.26 -10.83 19.30
C LEU A 122 -1.34 -9.61 19.41
N GLN A 123 -0.33 -9.65 20.27
CA GLN A 123 0.65 -8.57 20.40
C GLN A 123 1.49 -8.40 19.13
N TRP A 124 1.90 -9.51 18.51
CA TRP A 124 2.62 -9.49 17.22
C TRP A 124 1.76 -8.88 16.11
N GLN A 125 0.48 -9.26 16.01
CA GLN A 125 -0.47 -8.66 15.07
C GLN A 125 -0.69 -7.16 15.36
N ALA A 126 -0.83 -6.79 16.63
CA ALA A 126 -1.00 -5.40 17.05
C ALA A 126 0.20 -4.54 16.70
N GLN A 127 1.43 -5.05 16.86
CA GLN A 127 2.66 -4.34 16.47
C GLN A 127 2.67 -4.01 14.97
N ILE A 128 2.28 -4.95 14.11
CA ILE A 128 2.21 -4.73 12.65
C ILE A 128 1.24 -3.60 12.31
N ILE A 129 0.10 -3.54 13.00
CA ILE A 129 -0.92 -2.52 12.78
C ILE A 129 -0.48 -1.16 13.32
N GLN A 130 0.01 -1.12 14.55
CA GLN A 130 0.32 0.12 15.27
C GLN A 130 1.65 0.74 14.86
N ARG A 131 2.65 -0.08 14.52
CA ARG A 131 4.02 0.34 14.19
C ARG A 131 4.54 -0.41 12.95
N PRO A 132 3.91 -0.25 11.77
CA PRO A 132 4.27 -0.98 10.55
C PRO A 132 5.71 -0.74 10.07
N GLY A 133 6.35 0.35 10.47
CA GLY A 133 7.77 0.62 10.17
C GLY A 133 8.77 -0.02 11.12
N VAL A 134 8.30 -0.64 12.20
CA VAL A 134 9.14 -1.46 13.09
C VAL A 134 8.84 -2.92 12.81
N LEU A 135 9.67 -3.54 11.98
CA LEU A 135 9.56 -4.97 11.69
C LEU A 135 9.73 -5.75 13.01
N SER A 136 8.84 -6.72 13.24
CA SER A 136 8.86 -7.53 14.47
C SER A 136 10.09 -8.42 14.58
N GLY A 137 10.75 -8.75 13.46
CA GLY A 137 11.92 -9.64 13.43
C GLY A 137 11.60 -11.09 13.80
N VAL A 138 10.31 -11.41 13.99
CA VAL A 138 9.82 -12.73 14.40
C VAL A 138 8.85 -13.25 13.34
N ALA A 139 9.07 -14.50 12.92
CA ALA A 139 8.15 -15.24 12.06
C ALA A 139 7.33 -16.23 12.90
N ILE A 140 6.00 -16.16 12.80
CA ILE A 140 5.10 -17.13 13.43
C ILE A 140 4.88 -18.28 12.45
N VAL A 141 5.15 -19.51 12.89
CA VAL A 141 4.93 -20.72 12.12
C VAL A 141 3.72 -21.45 12.68
N THR A 142 2.66 -21.61 11.88
CA THR A 142 1.43 -22.29 12.30
C THR A 142 1.34 -23.70 11.71
N GLN A 143 1.70 -24.71 12.49
CA GLN A 143 1.60 -26.12 12.10
C GLN A 143 0.32 -26.77 12.65
N GLY A 144 -0.15 -27.85 12.01
CA GLY A 144 -1.44 -28.47 12.33
C GLY A 144 -2.05 -29.18 11.13
N LYS A 145 -3.16 -29.90 11.35
CA LYS A 145 -3.79 -30.72 10.30
C LYS A 145 -4.32 -29.86 9.14
N GLN A 146 -4.34 -30.45 7.94
CA GLN A 146 -5.03 -29.85 6.79
C GLN A 146 -6.52 -29.69 7.15
N GLY A 147 -7.13 -28.58 6.71
CA GLY A 147 -8.53 -28.27 7.03
C GLY A 147 -8.73 -27.43 8.29
N CYS A 148 -7.68 -27.12 9.06
CA CYS A 148 -7.76 -26.18 10.21
C CYS A 148 -7.89 -24.69 9.80
N ARG A 149 -8.13 -24.40 8.50
CA ARG A 149 -8.35 -23.05 7.93
C ARG A 149 -7.28 -22.00 8.27
N LYS A 150 -6.04 -22.42 8.52
CA LYS A 150 -4.91 -21.53 8.85
C LYS A 150 -4.64 -20.49 7.77
N THR A 151 -4.62 -20.91 6.50
CA THR A 151 -4.44 -20.02 5.35
C THR A 151 -5.57 -19.00 5.24
N VAL A 152 -6.82 -19.41 5.50
CA VAL A 152 -7.97 -18.50 5.49
C VAL A 152 -7.79 -17.41 6.55
N TYR A 153 -7.33 -17.78 7.74
CA TYR A 153 -7.09 -16.81 8.81
C TYR A 153 -5.90 -15.88 8.50
N VAL A 154 -4.74 -16.44 8.14
CA VAL A 154 -3.49 -15.68 7.95
C VAL A 154 -3.54 -14.86 6.66
N ASP A 155 -3.90 -15.47 5.54
CA ASP A 155 -3.81 -14.84 4.22
C ASP A 155 -5.07 -14.04 3.87
N GLU A 156 -6.25 -14.61 4.06
CA GLU A 156 -7.49 -13.93 3.67
C GLU A 156 -7.90 -12.88 4.69
N PHE A 157 -7.99 -13.27 5.97
CA PHE A 157 -8.43 -12.34 7.01
C PHE A 157 -7.35 -11.32 7.37
N PHE A 158 -6.23 -11.74 7.96
CA PHE A 158 -5.22 -10.79 8.42
C PHE A 158 -4.47 -10.15 7.24
N GLY A 159 -4.02 -10.97 6.28
CA GLY A 159 -3.29 -10.51 5.10
C GLY A 159 -4.14 -9.61 4.19
N ALA A 160 -5.25 -10.10 3.65
CA ALA A 160 -5.99 -9.39 2.61
C ALA A 160 -7.01 -8.37 3.14
N LEU A 161 -7.65 -8.62 4.28
CA LEU A 161 -8.67 -7.71 4.85
C LEU A 161 -8.07 -6.66 5.79
N VAL A 162 -7.12 -7.02 6.65
CA VAL A 162 -6.51 -6.05 7.60
C VAL A 162 -5.36 -5.29 6.94
N VAL A 163 -4.35 -6.01 6.45
CA VAL A 163 -3.13 -5.40 5.87
C VAL A 163 -3.36 -4.92 4.43
N GLY A 164 -4.05 -5.71 3.62
CA GLY A 164 -4.43 -5.39 2.24
C GLY A 164 -3.24 -5.31 1.29
N ARG A 165 -3.07 -4.17 0.60
CA ARG A 165 -2.02 -4.00 -0.43
C ARG A 165 -0.59 -4.14 0.11
N ARG A 166 -0.40 -4.10 1.43
CA ARG A 166 0.90 -4.26 2.11
C ARG A 166 1.21 -5.71 2.51
N PHE A 167 0.34 -6.64 2.14
CA PHE A 167 0.53 -8.08 2.30
C PHE A 167 1.06 -8.71 1.01
N PHE A 168 1.84 -9.78 1.16
CA PHE A 168 2.30 -10.63 0.07
C PHE A 168 2.26 -12.10 0.52
N SER A 169 1.45 -12.93 -0.14
CA SER A 169 1.51 -14.39 0.03
C SER A 169 2.40 -14.95 -1.06
N ALA A 170 3.48 -15.64 -0.68
CA ALA A 170 4.40 -16.25 -1.61
C ALA A 170 4.07 -17.74 -1.75
N CYS A 171 3.81 -18.19 -2.98
CA CYS A 171 3.47 -19.59 -3.23
C CYS A 171 4.62 -20.57 -2.96
N ASN A 172 5.86 -20.08 -2.91
CA ASN A 172 7.06 -20.90 -2.73
C ASN A 172 8.15 -20.08 -2.03
N ALA A 173 9.02 -20.75 -1.26
CA ALA A 173 10.21 -20.14 -0.66
C ALA A 173 11.11 -19.46 -1.71
N LYS A 174 11.21 -20.02 -2.92
CA LYS A 174 11.97 -19.41 -4.03
C LYS A 174 11.41 -18.05 -4.47
N THR A 175 10.09 -17.85 -4.40
CA THR A 175 9.45 -16.58 -4.74
C THR A 175 9.67 -15.54 -3.63
N ALA A 176 9.84 -16.00 -2.38
CA ALA A 176 10.10 -15.13 -1.25
C ALA A 176 11.57 -14.74 -1.09
N PHE A 177 12.50 -15.66 -1.37
CA PHE A 177 13.93 -15.47 -1.11
C PHE A 177 14.78 -15.40 -2.38
N GLY A 178 14.16 -15.48 -3.56
CA GLY A 178 14.87 -15.43 -4.84
C GLY A 178 15.30 -14.02 -5.25
N HIS A 179 16.06 -13.95 -6.35
CA HIS A 179 16.59 -12.70 -6.90
C HIS A 179 15.52 -11.69 -7.37
N PHE A 180 14.29 -12.14 -7.63
CA PHE A 180 13.17 -11.30 -8.07
C PHE A 180 12.20 -10.99 -6.93
N ASN A 181 12.68 -10.29 -5.90
CA ASN A 181 11.90 -9.92 -4.72
C ASN A 181 11.22 -8.54 -4.82
N ALA A 182 11.16 -7.94 -6.01
CA ALA A 182 10.54 -6.62 -6.22
C ALA A 182 9.10 -6.53 -5.70
N LYS A 183 8.35 -7.64 -5.70
CA LYS A 183 6.97 -7.74 -5.17
C LYS A 183 6.89 -7.60 -3.64
N GLN A 184 7.99 -7.81 -2.92
CA GLN A 184 8.10 -7.62 -1.47
C GLN A 184 8.37 -6.17 -1.09
N ASN A 185 8.73 -5.31 -2.04
CA ASN A 185 9.04 -3.93 -1.75
C ASN A 185 7.81 -3.21 -1.13
N GLY A 186 8.02 -2.58 0.03
CA GLY A 186 6.96 -1.87 0.75
C GLY A 186 5.86 -2.76 1.33
N LYS A 187 6.14 -4.04 1.60
CA LYS A 187 5.27 -4.98 2.31
C LYS A 187 5.63 -5.04 3.79
N VAL A 188 4.63 -5.22 4.65
CA VAL A 188 4.79 -5.34 6.12
C VAL A 188 4.58 -6.76 6.63
N LEU A 189 3.93 -7.60 5.82
CA LEU A 189 3.67 -8.99 6.14
C LEU A 189 3.87 -9.85 4.90
N VAL A 190 4.63 -10.93 5.07
CA VAL A 190 4.83 -11.96 4.07
C VAL A 190 4.34 -13.29 4.64
N SER A 191 3.48 -13.98 3.91
CA SER A 191 3.03 -15.34 4.25
C SER A 191 3.67 -16.35 3.32
N LEU A 192 4.07 -17.49 3.88
CA LEU A 192 4.64 -18.63 3.18
C LEU A 192 3.75 -19.85 3.46
N PRO A 193 2.67 -20.06 2.69
CA PRO A 193 1.95 -21.33 2.73
C PRO A 193 2.88 -22.49 2.32
N GLU A 194 2.90 -23.54 3.13
CA GLU A 194 3.55 -24.82 2.85
C GLU A 194 2.50 -25.87 2.46
#